data_AF-A0AAU4W3J0-F1
#
_entry.id   AF-A0AAU4W3J0-F1
#
_cell.length_a   1.000
_cell.length_b   1.000
_cell.length_c   1.000
_cell.angle_alpha   90.00
_cell.angle_beta   90.00
_cell.angle_gamma   90.00
#
_symmetry.space_group_name_H-M   'P 1'
#
loop_
_entity.id
_entity.type
_entity.pdbx_description
1 polymer ?
#
loop_
_entity_poly.entity_id
_entity_poly.type
_entity_poly.pdbx_seq_one_letter_code
_entity_poly.pdbx_strand_id
1 'polypeptide(L)'
;MLEQPMAKNRHTYSITGGVPLEGSITASGAKNAVTKQLVASLLTDQPCVLHKVPRIVEVDLVLGMLAELGSQLDPALKDGAWR
;
A
#
# COMPACT_ATOMS: atom_id res chain seq x y z
N MET A 1 -16.69 25.14 29.42
CA MET A 1 -15.41 24.79 28.76
C MET A 1 -15.46 23.29 28.52
N LEU A 2 -15.79 22.88 27.29
CA LEU A 2 -16.05 21.49 26.93
C LEU A 2 -14.73 20.82 26.56
N GLU A 3 -14.27 19.88 27.38
CA GLU A 3 -13.21 18.94 27.00
C GLU A 3 -13.80 18.01 25.93
N GLN A 4 -13.43 18.22 24.66
CA GLN A 4 -13.78 17.29 23.60
C GLN A 4 -12.93 16.02 23.75
N PRO A 5 -13.50 14.80 23.72
CA PRO A 5 -12.70 13.58 23.80
C PRO A 5 -11.89 13.38 22.51
N MET A 6 -10.62 13.75 22.54
CA MET A 6 -9.66 13.40 21.49
C MET A 6 -9.21 11.95 21.67
N ALA A 7 -9.69 11.07 20.77
CA ALA A 7 -8.93 10.01 20.07
C ALA A 7 -9.84 8.81 19.74
N LYS A 8 -10.51 8.83 18.59
CA LYS A 8 -11.31 7.69 18.10
C LYS A 8 -10.50 6.61 17.35
N ASN A 9 -9.18 6.73 17.20
CA ASN A 9 -8.35 5.84 16.37
C ASN A 9 -6.95 5.54 16.96
N ARG A 10 -6.86 4.97 18.17
CA ARG A 10 -5.56 4.52 18.69
C ARG A 10 -5.46 3.00 18.65
N HIS A 11 -4.74 2.47 17.67
CA HIS A 11 -4.31 1.08 17.67
C HIS A 11 -3.11 0.92 18.61
N THR A 12 -3.14 -0.11 19.45
CA THR A 12 -2.03 -0.48 20.34
C THR A 12 -1.75 -1.97 20.18
N TYR A 13 -0.47 -2.33 20.20
CA TYR A 13 -0.04 -3.73 20.21
C TYR A 13 0.40 -4.08 21.64
N SER A 14 -0.11 -5.19 22.18
CA SER A 14 0.42 -5.81 23.39
C SER A 14 1.34 -6.95 22.99
N ILE A 15 2.62 -6.87 23.36
CA ILE A 15 3.66 -7.80 22.92
C ILE A 15 4.26 -8.45 24.17
N THR A 16 4.24 -9.79 24.20
CA THR A 16 4.94 -10.58 25.24
C THR A 16 6.30 -11.00 24.70
N GLY A 17 7.37 -10.50 25.32
CA GLY A 17 8.74 -10.89 24.98
C GLY A 17 9.16 -12.24 25.59
N GLY A 18 10.43 -12.61 25.39
CA GLY A 18 11.06 -13.78 26.04
C GLY A 18 11.23 -15.02 25.15
N VAL A 19 10.76 -14.97 23.90
CA VAL A 19 10.91 -16.08 22.93
C VAL A 19 11.74 -15.59 21.73
N PRO A 20 12.86 -16.25 21.38
CA PRO A 20 13.61 -15.93 20.17
C PRO A 20 12.76 -16.20 18.92
N LEU A 21 12.87 -15.33 17.92
CA LEU A 21 12.20 -15.53 16.63
C LEU A 21 12.98 -16.55 15.80
N GLU A 22 12.30 -17.60 15.35
CA GLU A 22 12.84 -18.60 14.43
C GLU A 22 11.94 -18.73 13.20
N GLY A 23 12.53 -18.63 12.01
CA GLY A 23 11.82 -18.76 10.74
C GLY A 23 12.31 -17.81 9.66
N SER A 24 11.56 -17.74 8.57
CA SER A 24 11.82 -16.86 7.43
C SER A 24 10.57 -16.08 7.06
N ILE A 25 10.75 -14.82 6.68
CA ILE A 25 9.69 -14.00 6.09
C ILE A 25 10.07 -13.60 4.67
N THR A 26 9.06 -13.43 3.82
CA THR A 26 9.25 -12.76 2.53
C THR A 26 9.03 -11.27 2.72
N ALA A 27 10.06 -10.47 2.45
CA ALA A 27 9.92 -9.02 2.46
C ALA A 27 8.88 -8.57 1.42
N SER A 28 7.98 -7.68 1.81
CA SER A 28 7.05 -7.01 0.89
C SER A 28 7.82 -6.08 -0.07
N GLY A 29 7.21 -5.73 -1.21
CA GLY A 29 7.81 -4.81 -2.17
C GLY A 29 8.12 -3.42 -1.59
N ALA A 30 9.03 -2.70 -2.25
CA ALA A 30 9.52 -1.42 -1.77
C ALA A 30 8.45 -0.32 -1.89
N LYS A 31 7.80 0.01 -0.75
CA LYS A 31 6.76 1.06 -0.63
C LYS A 31 7.09 2.33 -1.42
N ASN A 32 8.28 2.89 -1.23
CA ASN A 32 8.67 4.18 -1.82
C ASN A 32 8.99 4.11 -3.32
N ALA A 33 9.27 2.92 -3.86
CA ALA A 33 9.47 2.74 -5.29
C ALA A 33 8.12 2.63 -5.99
N VAL A 34 7.20 1.82 -5.44
CA VAL A 34 5.92 1.52 -6.06
C VAL A 34 5.05 2.75 -6.23
N THR A 35 4.95 3.61 -5.21
CA THR A 35 4.14 4.84 -5.33
C THR A 35 4.65 5.78 -6.44
N LYS A 36 5.97 5.85 -6.64
CA LYS A 36 6.57 6.64 -7.74
C LYS A 36 6.36 5.99 -9.10
N GLN A 37 6.46 4.66 -9.17
CA GLN A 37 6.22 3.90 -10.40
C GLN A 37 4.76 3.99 -10.84
N LEU A 38 3.83 3.97 -9.90
CA LEU A 38 2.40 4.21 -10.16
C LEU A 38 2.16 5.60 -10.76
N VAL A 39 2.81 6.65 -10.27
CA VAL A 39 2.69 7.99 -10.88
C VAL A 39 3.37 8.04 -12.26
N ALA A 40 4.50 7.36 -12.41
CA ALA A 40 5.25 7.32 -13.66
C ALA A 40 4.49 6.60 -14.80
N SER A 41 3.51 5.74 -14.50
CA SER A 41 2.69 5.09 -15.53
C SER A 41 1.89 6.11 -16.36
N LEU A 42 1.62 7.30 -15.81
CA LEU A 42 0.95 8.40 -16.52
C LEU A 42 1.79 8.99 -17.67
N LEU A 43 3.07 8.64 -17.77
CA LEU A 43 3.96 9.15 -18.82
C LEU A 43 3.82 8.39 -20.15
N THR A 44 2.97 7.37 -20.20
CA THR A 44 2.72 6.57 -21.40
C THR A 44 1.25 6.19 -21.50
N ASP A 45 0.77 5.97 -22.72
CA ASP A 45 -0.56 5.42 -23.01
C ASP A 45 -0.56 3.88 -23.05
N GLN A 46 0.62 3.25 -22.90
CA GLN A 46 0.75 1.81 -22.90
C GLN A 46 0.39 1.21 -21.53
N PRO A 47 -0.23 0.02 -21.49
CA PRO A 47 -0.51 -0.67 -20.22
C PRO A 47 0.79 -0.90 -19.42
N CYS A 48 0.76 -0.55 -18.13
CA CYS A 48 1.89 -0.71 -17.22
C CYS A 48 1.59 -1.79 -16.19
N VAL A 49 2.39 -2.85 -16.14
CA VAL A 49 2.22 -3.92 -15.13
C VAL A 49 3.26 -3.78 -14.02
N LEU A 50 2.82 -3.56 -12.79
CA LEU A 50 3.67 -3.47 -11.60
C LEU A 50 3.51 -4.73 -10.77
N HIS A 51 4.62 -5.43 -10.50
CA HIS A 51 4.64 -6.65 -9.69
C HIS A 51 5.10 -6.37 -8.26
N LYS A 52 4.71 -7.25 -7.32
CA LYS A 52 5.09 -7.19 -5.90
C LYS A 52 4.70 -5.87 -5.23
N VAL A 53 3.59 -5.28 -5.63
CA VAL A 53 3.04 -4.06 -5.01
C VAL A 53 2.59 -4.39 -3.59
N PRO A 54 3.13 -3.71 -2.55
CA PRO A 54 2.74 -3.96 -1.17
C PRO A 54 1.30 -3.48 -0.93
N ARG A 55 0.55 -4.21 -0.09
CA ARG A 55 -0.82 -3.84 0.32
C ARG A 55 -0.76 -2.91 1.52
N ILE A 56 -0.71 -1.61 1.26
CA ILE A 56 -0.60 -0.55 2.26
C ILE A 56 -1.45 0.65 1.82
N VAL A 57 -1.88 1.45 2.80
CA VAL A 57 -2.79 2.58 2.58
C VAL A 57 -2.26 3.56 1.52
N GLU A 58 -0.96 3.84 1.49
CA GLU A 58 -0.41 4.77 0.50
C GLU A 58 -0.53 4.28 -0.95
N VAL A 59 -0.52 2.95 -1.17
CA VAL A 59 -0.75 2.39 -2.51
C VAL A 59 -2.21 2.59 -2.90
N ASP A 60 -3.15 2.30 -1.99
CA ASP A 60 -4.58 2.45 -2.25
C ASP A 60 -4.95 3.92 -2.55
N LEU A 61 -4.34 4.86 -1.84
CA LEU A 61 -4.52 6.30 -2.08
C LEU A 61 -4.04 6.72 -3.46
N VAL A 62 -2.86 6.25 -3.89
CA VAL A 62 -2.31 6.60 -5.21
C VAL A 62 -3.13 5.94 -6.32
N LEU A 63 -3.55 4.68 -6.17
CA LEU A 63 -4.44 4.02 -7.12
C LEU A 63 -5.78 4.75 -7.24
N GLY A 64 -6.38 5.16 -6.13
CA GLY A 64 -7.61 5.97 -6.13
C GLY A 64 -7.43 7.28 -6.91
N MET A 65 -6.34 8.00 -6.67
CA MET A 65 -6.00 9.23 -7.41
C MET A 65 -5.82 8.96 -8.91
N LEU A 66 -5.13 7.88 -9.31
CA LEU A 66 -4.95 7.52 -10.71
C LEU A 66 -6.29 7.21 -11.40
N ALA A 67 -7.20 6.54 -10.69
CA ALA A 67 -8.55 6.26 -11.19
C ALA A 67 -9.37 7.54 -11.37
N GLU A 68 -9.29 8.50 -10.44
CA GLU A 68 -9.92 9.82 -10.57
C GLU A 68 -9.38 10.62 -11.77
N LEU A 69 -8.11 10.42 -12.12
CA LEU A 69 -7.49 11.00 -13.32
C LEU A 69 -7.85 10.25 -14.63
N GLY A 70 -8.65 9.19 -14.55
CA GLY A 70 -9.14 8.42 -15.70
C GLY A 70 -8.32 7.18 -16.06
N SER A 71 -7.35 6.79 -15.23
CA SER A 71 -6.62 5.52 -15.43
C SER A 71 -7.55 4.33 -15.21
N GLN A 72 -7.48 3.33 -16.09
CA GLN A 72 -8.17 2.06 -15.89
C GLN A 72 -7.26 1.14 -15.07
N LEU A 73 -7.77 0.65 -13.95
CA LEU A 73 -7.06 -0.27 -13.07
C LEU A 73 -7.69 -1.65 -13.19
N ASP A 74 -6.89 -2.65 -13.52
CA ASP A 74 -7.33 -4.03 -13.44
C ASP A 74 -7.43 -4.47 -11.96
N PRO A 75 -8.35 -5.40 -11.61
CA PRO A 75 -8.37 -6.00 -10.29
C PRO A 75 -6.99 -6.56 -9.94
N ALA A 76 -6.57 -6.41 -8.68
CA ALA A 76 -5.29 -6.93 -8.21
C ALA A 76 -5.07 -8.38 -8.67
N LEU A 77 -4.10 -8.56 -9.57
CA LEU A 77 -3.71 -9.84 -10.11
C LEU A 77 -3.03 -10.67 -9.00
N LYS A 78 -2.81 -11.96 -9.26
CA LYS A 78 -2.09 -12.83 -8.32
C LYS A 78 -0.72 -12.22 -7.94
N ASP A 79 -0.29 -12.51 -6.71
CA ASP A 79 1.02 -12.10 -6.18
C ASP A 79 1.27 -10.59 -6.06
N GLY A 80 0.20 -9.80 -5.92
CA GLY A 80 0.29 -8.36 -5.73
C GLY A 80 0.71 -7.63 -7.00
N ALA A 81 0.28 -8.11 -8.15
CA ALA A 81 0.46 -7.42 -9.41
C ALA A 81 -0.73 -6.50 -9.73
N TRP A 82 -0.45 -5.34 -10.32
CA TRP A 82 -1.43 -4.37 -10.81
C TRP A 82 -1.15 -4.05 -12.27
N ARG A 83 -2.21 -3.78 -13.03
CA ARG A 83 -2.14 -3.36 -14.43
C ARG A 83 -3.01 -2.12 -14.63
#